data_AF-A0A846E869-F1
#
_entry.id   AF-A0A846E869-F1
#
_cell.length_a   1.000
_cell.length_b   1.000
_cell.length_c   1.000
_cell.angle_alpha   90.00
_cell.angle_beta   90.00
_cell.angle_gamma   90.00
#
_symmetry.space_group_name_H-M   'P 1'
#
loop_
_entity.id
_entity.type
_entity.pdbx_description
1 polymer ?
#
loop_
_entity_poly.entity_id
_entity_poly.type
_entity_poly.pdbx_seq_one_letter_code
_entity_poly.pdbx_strand_id
1 'polypeptide(L)' 'MIMNTSIEERFSALEITLAQLQKQILPPQQINWLEQITGSFKNEPAFEDIIAYGKSIREDDESILEIQDT' A
#
# COMPACT_ATOMS: atom_id res chain seq x y z
N MET A 1 -39.21 7.22 -30.96
CA MET A 1 -38.35 7.52 -32.12
C MET A 1 -37.04 6.80 -31.90
N ILE A 2 -36.84 5.63 -32.51
CA ILE A 2 -35.55 4.94 -32.47
C ILE A 2 -34.69 5.67 -33.49
N MET A 3 -33.79 6.53 -33.02
CA MET A 3 -32.85 7.20 -33.91
C MET A 3 -31.90 6.13 -34.44
N ASN A 4 -32.08 5.73 -35.70
CA ASN A 4 -31.09 4.96 -36.43
C ASN A 4 -29.90 5.89 -36.75
N THR A 5 -29.16 6.27 -35.70
CA THR A 5 -27.85 6.93 -35.84
C THR A 5 -26.94 5.99 -36.59
N SER A 6 -26.15 6.53 -37.52
CA SER A 6 -25.22 5.72 -38.30
C SER A 6 -24.24 4.99 -37.36
N ILE A 7 -23.72 3.84 -37.79
CA ILE A 7 -22.77 3.08 -36.96
C ILE A 7 -21.56 3.95 -36.61
N GLU A 8 -21.14 4.80 -37.53
CA GLU A 8 -20.05 5.76 -37.40
C GLU A 8 -20.31 6.78 -36.29
N GLU A 9 -21.54 7.29 -36.16
CA GLU A 9 -21.91 8.21 -35.07
C GLU A 9 -21.89 7.51 -33.71
N ARG A 10 -22.38 6.26 -33.65
CA ARG A 10 -22.34 5.46 -32.42
C ARG A 10 -20.92 5.14 -32.00
N PHE A 11 -20.06 4.85 -32.97
CA PHE A 11 -18.65 4.55 -32.74
C PHE A 11 -17.89 5.80 -32.27
N SER A 12 -18.13 6.95 -32.92
CA SER A 12 -17.55 8.23 -32.51
C SER A 12 -17.98 8.64 -31.11
N ALA A 13 -19.26 8.47 -30.76
CA ALA A 13 -19.75 8.70 -29.39
C ALA A 13 -19.09 7.75 -28.37
N LEU A 14 -18.84 6.50 -28.75
CA LEU A 14 -18.12 5.53 -27.93
C LEU A 14 -16.66 5.92 -27.72
N GLU A 15 -15.95 6.33 -28.77
CA GLU A 15 -14.55 6.77 -28.68
C GLU A 15 -14.41 8.01 -27.80
N ILE A 16 -15.32 8.97 -27.90
CA ILE A 16 -15.34 10.16 -27.03
C ILE A 16 -15.57 9.75 -25.59
N THR A 17 -16.53 8.86 -25.34
CA THR A 17 -16.85 8.36 -24.00
C THR A 17 -15.67 7.60 -23.40
N LEU A 18 -14.99 6.77 -24.20
CA LEU A 18 -13.80 6.02 -23.80
C LEU A 18 -12.63 6.96 -23.48
N ALA A 19 -12.39 7.97 -24.31
CA ALA A 19 -11.34 8.96 -24.08
C ALA A 19 -11.59 9.78 -22.81
N GLN A 20 -12.84 10.11 -22.52
CA GLN A 20 -13.24 10.77 -21.27
C GLN A 20 -13.05 9.85 -20.06
N LEU A 21 -13.43 8.58 -20.18
CA LEU A 21 -13.25 7.58 -19.13
C LEU A 21 -11.76 7.36 -18.84
N GLN A 22 -10.92 7.24 -19.87
CA GLN A 22 -9.47 7.11 -19.70
C GLN A 22 -8.85 8.32 -19.01
N LYS A 23 -9.32 9.54 -19.29
CA LYS A 23 -8.88 10.75 -18.58
C LYS A 23 -9.30 10.78 -17.11
N GLN A 24 -10.44 10.17 -16.77
CA GLN A 24 -10.91 10.05 -15.38
C GLN A 24 -10.20 8.91 -14.63
N ILE A 25 -9.78 7.86 -15.34
CA ILE A 25 -8.86 6.83 -14.85
C ILE A 25 -7.42 7.34 -15.00
N LEU A 26 -7.15 8.59 -14.63
CA LEU A 26 -5.78 8.98 -14.32
C LEU A 26 -5.36 8.01 -13.21
N PRO A 27 -4.33 7.16 -13.41
CA PRO A 27 -3.88 6.30 -12.33
C PRO A 27 -3.63 7.24 -11.16
N PRO A 28 -4.22 6.99 -9.96
CA PRO A 28 -3.90 7.79 -8.80
C PRO A 28 -2.39 7.80 -8.78
N GLN A 29 -1.80 8.99 -8.90
CA GLN A 29 -0.36 9.17 -8.92
C GLN A 29 0.15 8.22 -7.86
N GLN A 30 0.87 7.17 -8.26
CA GLN A 30 1.11 6.04 -7.37
C GLN A 30 2.00 6.59 -6.27
N ILE A 31 1.38 7.14 -5.22
CA ILE A 31 2.12 7.70 -4.12
C ILE A 31 2.70 6.46 -3.50
N ASN A 32 4.02 6.35 -3.58
CA ASN A 32 4.74 5.24 -3.04
C ASN A 32 4.45 5.21 -1.53
N TRP A 33 3.53 4.33 -1.11
CA TRP A 33 3.07 4.29 0.27
C TRP A 33 4.23 3.98 1.21
N LEU A 34 5.25 3.27 0.73
CA LEU A 34 6.50 3.02 1.45
C LEU A 34 7.22 4.33 1.75
N GLU A 35 7.30 5.25 0.79
CA GLU A 35 7.89 6.58 1.00
C GLU A 35 7.09 7.40 2.01
N GLN A 36 5.76 7.21 2.10
CA GLN A 36 4.94 7.89 3.10
C GLN A 36 5.19 7.41 4.54
N ILE A 37 5.56 6.14 4.72
CA ILE A 37 5.76 5.54 6.07
C ILE A 37 7.23 5.45 6.47
N THR A 38 8.16 5.61 5.51
CA THR A 38 9.60 5.51 5.77
C THR A 38 10.01 6.63 6.72
N GLY A 39 10.56 6.25 7.87
CA GLY A 39 10.98 7.21 8.90
C GLY A 39 9.86 7.68 9.84
N SER A 40 8.64 7.17 9.73
CA SER A 40 7.54 7.47 10.67
C SER A 40 7.86 7.07 12.11
N PHE A 41 8.79 6.12 12.31
CA PHE A 41 9.24 5.67 13.62
C PHE A 41 10.64 6.19 13.97
N LYS A 42 11.22 7.05 13.13
CA LYS A 42 12.58 7.57 13.35
C LYS A 42 12.56 8.52 14.55
N ASN A 43 13.38 8.21 15.55
CA ASN A 43 13.47 8.94 16.83
C ASN A 43 12.23 8.82 17.72
N GLU A 44 11.38 7.81 17.51
CA GLU A 44 10.22 7.58 18.38
C GLU A 44 10.65 6.82 19.65
N PRO A 45 10.58 7.42 20.85
CA PRO A 45 11.09 6.79 22.08
C PRO A 45 10.34 5.49 22.44
N ALA A 46 9.03 5.46 22.19
CA ALA A 46 8.20 4.29 22.43
C ALA A 46 8.60 3.09 21.55
N PHE A 47 9.25 3.33 20.40
CA PHE A 47 9.75 2.26 19.55
C PHE A 47 10.97 1.57 20.16
N GLU A 48 11.86 2.31 20.81
CA GLU A 48 13.02 1.75 21.51
C GLU A 48 12.59 0.84 22.68
N ASP A 49 11.55 1.24 23.41
CA ASP A 49 10.99 0.43 24.51
C ASP A 49 10.46 -0.92 24.00
N ILE A 50 9.80 -0.93 22.84
CA ILE A 50 9.30 -2.16 22.20
C ILE A 50 10.47 -3.04 21.74
N ILE A 51 11.54 -2.45 21.20
CA ILE A 51 12.74 -3.19 20.81
C ILE A 51 13.42 -3.81 22.04
N ALA A 52 13.57 -3.07 23.13
CA ALA A 52 14.13 -3.56 24.39
C ALA A 52 13.29 -4.71 24.95
N TYR A 53 11.96 -4.57 24.96
CA TYR A 53 11.03 -5.63 25.39
C TYR A 53 11.12 -6.88 24.49
N GLY A 54 11.22 -6.70 23.17
CA GLY A 54 11.39 -7.82 22.25
C GLY A 54 12.76 -8.51 22.39
N LYS A 55 13.80 -7.81 22.85
CA LYS A 55 15.11 -8.41 23.16
C LYS A 55 15.04 -9.23 24.43
N SER A 56 14.44 -8.70 25.50
CA SER A 56 14.36 -9.42 26.78
C SER A 56 13.66 -10.78 26.64
N ILE A 57 12.60 -10.87 25.83
CA ILE A 57 11.91 -12.15 25.58
C ILE A 57 12.85 -13.19 24.96
N ARG A 58 13.73 -12.79 24.03
CA ARG A 58 14.64 -13.70 23.35
C ARG A 58 15.83 -14.08 24.24
N GLU A 59 16.33 -13.14 25.02
CA GLU A 59 17.38 -13.37 26.00
C GLU A 59 16.90 -14.30 27.12
N ASP A 60 15.65 -14.13 27.57
CA ASP A 60 15.02 -15.02 28.54
C ASP A 60 14.89 -16.44 27.97
N ASP A 61 14.48 -16.60 26.70
CA ASP A 61 14.41 -17.92 26.04
C ASP A 61 15.79 -18.56 25.87
N GLU A 62 16.84 -17.81 25.49
CA GLU A 62 18.21 -18.35 25.43
C GLU A 62 18.76 -18.72 26.80
N SER A 63 18.44 -17.94 27.84
CA SER A 63 18.83 -18.28 29.22
C SER A 63 18.18 -19.57 29.72
N ILE A 64 16.94 -19.86 29.31
CA ILE A 64 16.24 -21.12 29.66
C ILE A 64 16.86 -22.33 28.97
N LEU A 65 17.44 -22.15 27.78
CA LEU A 65 18.13 -23.21 27.05
C LEU A 65 19.50 -23.54 27.69
N GLU A 66 20.27 -22.54 28.15
CA GLU A 66 21.54 -22.77 28.87
C GLU A 66 21.37 -23.52 30.20
N ILE A 67 20.25 -23.33 30.91
CA ILE A 67 19.98 -24.01 32.19
C ILE A 67 19.64 -25.50 32.00
N GLN A 68 19.26 -25.91 30.78
CA GLN A 68 18.88 -27.30 30.47
C GLN A 68 20.07 -28.18 30.03
N ASP A 69 21.21 -27.58 29.69
CA ASP A 69 22.42 -28.26 29.23
C ASP A 69 23.49 -28.47 30.34
N THR A 70 23.15 -28.21 31.62
CA THR A 70 24.01 -28.51 32.81
C THR A 70 23.36 -29.56 33.72
#